data_AF-A0A4R9WUT3-F1
#
_entry.id   AF-A0A4R9WUT3-F1
#
_cell.length_a   1.000
_cell.length_b   1.000
_cell.length_c   1.000
_cell.angle_alpha   90.00
_cell.angle_beta   90.00
_cell.angle_gamma   90.00
#
_symmetry.space_group_name_H-M   'P 1'
#
loop_
_entity.id
_entity.type
_entity.pdbx_description
1 polymer ?
#
loop_
_entity_poly.entity_id
_entity_poly.type
_entity_poly.pdbx_seq_one_letter_code
_entity_poly.pdbx_strand_id
1 'polypeptide(L)'
;MAGNDTLFGQSGNDTLNGGDGIDKLVGGAGTDTLTGGLGADTFYYGSAVADSPATAANDTITDFVHAVDKIDLSSIDANTGSGGDQAFLFGGQNANTVANSITWSESGGNTIVRVDVDGNATADFQIRLTGVNLGLTASDFVL
;
A
#
# COMPACT_ATOMS: atom_id res chain seq x y z
N MET A 1 5.77 -21.23 -1.90
CA MET A 1 4.68 -22.23 -2.01
C MET A 1 4.17 -22.14 -3.44
N ALA A 2 3.28 -23.02 -3.89
CA ALA A 2 2.69 -22.90 -5.23
C ALA A 2 1.17 -23.01 -5.10
N GLY A 3 0.45 -22.02 -5.60
CA GLY A 3 -1.01 -21.90 -5.48
C GLY A 3 -1.43 -20.45 -5.30
N ASN A 4 -2.73 -20.18 -5.49
CA ASN A 4 -3.30 -18.87 -5.19
C ASN A 4 -3.75 -18.85 -3.73
N ASP A 5 -3.02 -18.14 -2.90
CA ASP A 5 -3.19 -18.15 -1.45
C ASP A 5 -3.77 -16.82 -0.94
N THR A 6 -4.36 -16.87 0.25
CA THR A 6 -4.72 -15.65 1.00
C THR A 6 -4.05 -15.71 2.36
N LEU A 7 -3.15 -14.77 2.61
CA LEU A 7 -2.29 -14.72 3.77
C LEU A 7 -2.70 -13.55 4.69
N PHE A 8 -2.73 -13.81 5.99
CA PHE A 8 -3.10 -12.84 7.02
C PHE A 8 -2.03 -12.83 8.14
N GLY A 9 -1.37 -11.70 8.36
CA GLY A 9 -0.43 -11.49 9.48
C GLY A 9 -1.16 -11.24 10.80
N GLN A 10 -2.25 -10.48 10.75
CA GLN A 10 -3.09 -10.06 11.87
C GLN A 10 -2.46 -8.93 12.69
N SER A 11 -1.79 -9.23 13.79
CA SER A 11 -1.24 -8.22 14.69
C SER A 11 0.16 -8.61 15.07
N GLY A 12 1.07 -7.66 15.04
CA GLY A 12 2.50 -7.90 15.25
C GLY A 12 3.29 -7.49 14.01
N ASN A 13 4.59 -7.76 14.04
CA ASN A 13 5.44 -7.52 12.88
C ASN A 13 5.58 -8.85 12.14
N ASP A 14 4.82 -9.01 11.07
CA ASP A 14 4.72 -10.26 10.34
C ASP A 14 5.60 -10.27 9.10
N THR A 15 5.96 -11.47 8.64
CA THR A 15 6.63 -11.68 7.36
C THR A 15 5.81 -12.65 6.56
N LEU A 16 5.21 -12.16 5.49
CA LEU A 16 4.29 -12.90 4.63
C LEU A 16 4.94 -13.10 3.26
N ASN A 17 4.90 -14.34 2.75
CA ASN A 17 5.44 -14.71 1.44
C ASN A 17 4.43 -15.60 0.72
N GLY A 18 3.84 -15.09 -0.36
CA GLY A 18 2.87 -15.82 -1.18
C GLY A 18 3.53 -16.96 -1.96
N GLY A 19 4.59 -16.63 -2.71
CA GLY A 19 5.36 -17.61 -3.48
C GLY A 19 4.90 -17.60 -4.93
N ASP A 20 4.66 -18.76 -5.52
CA ASP A 20 4.17 -18.82 -6.90
C ASP A 20 2.63 -18.84 -6.89
N GLY A 21 1.98 -17.93 -7.60
CA GLY A 21 0.52 -17.87 -7.66
C GLY A 21 -0.02 -16.46 -7.80
N ILE A 22 -1.34 -16.33 -7.75
CA ILE A 22 -2.01 -15.03 -7.60
C ILE A 22 -2.43 -14.96 -6.14
N ASP A 23 -1.64 -14.26 -5.34
CA ASP A 23 -1.79 -14.24 -3.89
C ASP A 23 -2.43 -12.95 -3.40
N LYS A 24 -3.18 -13.05 -2.30
CA LYS A 24 -3.70 -11.90 -1.56
C LYS A 24 -3.03 -11.84 -0.19
N LEU A 25 -2.27 -10.78 0.07
CA LEU A 25 -1.55 -10.58 1.32
C LEU A 25 -2.20 -9.46 2.13
N VAL A 26 -2.50 -9.75 3.40
CA VAL A 26 -3.02 -8.79 4.39
C VAL A 26 -2.06 -8.80 5.58
N GLY A 27 -1.25 -7.74 5.72
CA GLY A 27 -0.33 -7.58 6.85
C GLY A 27 -1.12 -7.51 8.17
N GLY A 28 -1.93 -6.46 8.28
CA GLY A 28 -2.70 -6.17 9.48
C GLY A 28 -2.01 -5.07 10.28
N ALA A 29 -2.08 -5.14 11.60
CA ALA A 29 -1.52 -4.12 12.47
C ALA A 29 -0.07 -4.44 12.86
N GLY A 30 0.86 -3.56 12.49
CA GLY A 30 2.25 -3.63 12.93
C GLY A 30 3.19 -3.23 11.80
N THR A 31 4.46 -3.65 11.88
CA THR A 31 5.42 -3.41 10.80
C THR A 31 5.60 -4.68 10.00
N ASP A 32 4.88 -4.80 8.88
CA ASP A 32 4.86 -6.04 8.12
C ASP A 32 5.85 -6.01 6.94
N THR A 33 6.36 -7.19 6.60
CA THR A 33 7.16 -7.43 5.40
C THR A 33 6.41 -8.38 4.50
N LEU A 34 5.99 -7.88 3.34
CA LEU A 34 5.13 -8.57 2.39
C LEU A 34 5.92 -8.89 1.12
N THR A 35 5.94 -10.17 0.74
CA THR A 35 6.53 -10.66 -0.50
C THR A 35 5.44 -11.36 -1.29
N GLY A 36 5.09 -10.84 -2.46
CA GLY A 36 4.09 -11.48 -3.33
C GLY A 36 4.65 -12.76 -3.92
N GLY A 37 5.80 -12.64 -4.58
CA GLY A 37 6.48 -13.71 -5.29
C GLY A 37 6.21 -13.64 -6.80
N LEU A 38 5.96 -14.79 -7.42
CA LEU A 38 5.67 -14.87 -8.84
C LEU A 38 4.17 -14.90 -9.09
N GLY A 39 3.69 -13.90 -9.81
CA GLY A 39 2.32 -13.84 -10.31
C GLY A 39 1.77 -12.44 -10.11
N ALA A 40 0.44 -12.30 -10.14
CA ALA A 40 -0.21 -11.00 -10.03
C ALA A 40 -0.80 -10.86 -8.64
N ASP A 41 -0.04 -10.29 -7.72
CA ASP A 41 -0.37 -10.33 -6.30
C ASP A 41 -1.13 -9.08 -5.86
N THR A 42 -1.92 -9.21 -4.81
CA THR A 42 -2.71 -8.12 -4.23
C THR A 42 -2.33 -7.91 -2.78
N PHE A 43 -1.81 -6.73 -2.48
CA PHE A 43 -1.52 -6.26 -1.12
C PHE A 43 -2.69 -5.44 -0.62
N TYR A 44 -3.48 -6.00 0.30
CA TYR A 44 -4.79 -5.45 0.68
C TYR A 44 -4.77 -4.78 2.06
N TYR A 45 -5.33 -3.58 2.11
CA TYR A 45 -5.47 -2.77 3.32
C TYR A 45 -6.94 -2.48 3.60
N GLY A 46 -7.42 -2.94 4.75
CA GLY A 46 -8.84 -3.23 4.93
C GLY A 46 -9.69 -2.12 5.53
N SER A 47 -9.12 -1.17 6.28
CA SER A 47 -9.88 -0.02 6.84
C SER A 47 -9.02 0.90 7.70
N ALA A 48 -7.83 0.49 8.14
CA ALA A 48 -7.11 1.25 9.13
C ALA A 48 -5.88 1.94 8.53
N VAL A 49 -5.84 3.27 8.64
CA VAL A 49 -4.57 4.02 8.69
C VAL A 49 -3.59 3.41 9.70
N ALA A 50 -4.11 2.72 10.73
CA ALA A 50 -3.30 2.03 11.72
C ALA A 50 -2.59 0.78 11.20
N ASP A 51 -2.97 0.23 10.04
CA ASP A 51 -2.28 -0.92 9.45
C ASP A 51 -0.87 -0.50 8.98
N SER A 52 -0.72 0.70 8.40
CA SER A 52 0.59 1.23 8.00
C SER A 52 0.68 2.76 8.12
N PRO A 53 0.70 3.31 9.36
CA PRO A 53 0.57 4.73 9.59
C PRO A 53 1.80 5.50 9.12
N ALA A 54 1.64 6.71 8.58
CA ALA A 54 2.75 7.48 8.00
C ALA A 54 3.87 7.86 9.00
N THR A 55 3.61 7.77 10.30
CA THR A 55 4.51 8.22 11.36
C THR A 55 5.37 7.11 11.97
N ALA A 56 4.98 5.84 11.86
CA ALA A 56 5.70 4.70 12.41
C ALA A 56 5.13 3.39 11.84
N ALA A 57 5.82 2.27 12.08
CA ALA A 57 5.32 0.93 11.74
C ALA A 57 4.79 0.80 10.31
N ASN A 58 5.58 1.26 9.34
CA ASN A 58 5.21 1.19 7.93
C ASN A 58 5.51 -0.19 7.35
N ASP A 59 4.53 -0.72 6.64
CA ASP A 59 4.68 -1.94 5.88
C ASP A 59 5.67 -1.78 4.74
N THR A 60 6.34 -2.90 4.45
CA THR A 60 7.29 -3.02 3.36
C THR A 60 6.87 -4.12 2.40
N ILE A 61 6.63 -3.76 1.14
CA ILE A 61 6.50 -4.71 0.05
C ILE A 61 7.88 -4.89 -0.59
N THR A 62 8.35 -6.12 -0.70
CA THR A 62 9.75 -6.42 -1.03
C THR A 62 10.04 -6.59 -2.51
N ASP A 63 9.02 -6.90 -3.32
CA ASP A 63 9.18 -7.38 -4.69
C ASP A 63 8.12 -6.86 -5.65
N PHE A 64 7.47 -5.73 -5.31
CA PHE A 64 6.38 -5.15 -6.11
C PHE A 64 6.75 -4.99 -7.59
N VAL A 65 5.95 -5.59 -8.47
CA VAL A 65 6.07 -5.53 -9.92
C VAL A 65 4.95 -4.67 -10.51
N HIS A 66 5.32 -3.51 -11.05
CA HIS A 66 4.38 -2.64 -11.76
C HIS A 66 3.64 -3.36 -12.88
N ALA A 67 2.36 -2.98 -13.06
CA ALA A 67 1.43 -3.54 -14.04
C ALA A 67 1.06 -5.02 -13.84
N VAL A 68 1.65 -5.67 -12.84
CA VAL A 68 1.38 -7.06 -12.47
C VAL A 68 0.68 -7.07 -11.12
N ASP A 69 1.33 -6.50 -10.10
CA ASP A 69 0.80 -6.44 -8.74
C ASP A 69 -0.16 -5.27 -8.54
N LYS A 70 -0.92 -5.35 -7.45
CA LYS A 70 -1.88 -4.33 -7.01
C LYS A 70 -1.76 -4.02 -5.53
N ILE A 71 -1.88 -2.74 -5.20
CA ILE A 71 -2.11 -2.26 -3.84
C ILE A 71 -3.61 -1.93 -3.75
N ASP A 72 -4.34 -2.69 -2.94
CA ASP A 72 -5.78 -2.53 -2.78
C ASP A 72 -6.09 -1.70 -1.53
N LEU A 73 -6.57 -0.49 -1.78
CA LEU A 73 -7.02 0.50 -0.80
C LEU A 73 -8.52 0.77 -0.92
N SER A 74 -9.27 -0.07 -1.64
CA SER A 74 -10.71 0.12 -1.93
C SER A 74 -11.62 0.13 -0.71
N SER A 75 -11.08 -0.24 0.46
CA SER A 75 -11.79 -0.23 1.74
C SER A 75 -11.41 0.98 2.61
N ILE A 76 -10.61 1.91 2.09
CA ILE A 76 -10.16 3.12 2.78
C ILE A 76 -10.83 4.34 2.14
N ASP A 77 -11.57 5.10 2.95
CA ASP A 77 -12.14 6.38 2.54
C ASP A 77 -11.05 7.46 2.46
N ALA A 78 -10.99 8.21 1.36
CA ALA A 78 -10.00 9.26 1.17
C ALA A 78 -10.25 10.51 2.03
N ASN A 79 -11.42 10.65 2.68
CA ASN A 79 -11.68 11.73 3.64
C ASN A 79 -12.60 11.30 4.78
N THR A 80 -12.02 10.67 5.80
CA THR A 80 -12.76 10.24 7.00
C THR A 80 -13.42 11.39 7.79
N GLY A 81 -13.04 12.65 7.54
CA GLY A 81 -13.65 13.84 8.14
C GLY A 81 -14.95 14.29 7.44
N SER A 82 -15.26 13.71 6.29
CA SER A 82 -16.43 14.01 5.48
C SER A 82 -17.36 12.79 5.39
N GLY A 83 -18.65 13.03 5.17
CA GLY A 83 -19.62 11.94 5.11
C GLY A 83 -19.65 11.26 3.75
N GLY A 84 -19.61 9.92 3.71
CA GLY A 84 -19.70 9.11 2.49
C GLY A 84 -18.41 8.34 2.25
N ASP A 85 -18.21 7.88 1.02
CA ASP A 85 -16.95 7.29 0.54
C ASP A 85 -16.33 8.23 -0.50
N GLN A 86 -15.17 8.81 -0.20
CA GLN A 86 -14.51 9.82 -1.03
C GLN A 86 -13.41 9.19 -1.87
N ALA A 87 -13.36 9.58 -3.14
CA ALA A 87 -12.34 9.13 -4.06
C ALA A 87 -10.98 9.80 -3.78
N PHE A 88 -9.90 9.03 -3.94
CA PHE A 88 -8.55 9.57 -3.92
C PHE A 88 -8.22 10.35 -5.20
N LEU A 89 -7.40 11.39 -5.03
CA LEU A 89 -6.73 12.11 -6.10
C LEU A 89 -5.33 11.51 -6.32
N PHE A 90 -4.99 11.18 -7.57
CA PHE A 90 -3.64 10.74 -7.89
C PHE A 90 -2.71 11.96 -8.06
N GLY A 91 -1.85 12.19 -7.06
CA GLY A 91 -0.86 13.27 -7.10
C GLY A 91 0.39 12.89 -7.89
N GLY A 92 0.75 11.60 -7.94
CA GLY A 92 1.85 11.10 -8.78
C GLY A 92 3.23 11.11 -8.10
N GLN A 93 4.28 10.93 -8.92
CA GLN A 93 5.66 10.85 -8.46
C GLN A 93 6.21 12.23 -8.04
N ASN A 94 6.84 12.30 -6.87
CA ASN A 94 7.46 13.50 -6.27
C ASN A 94 6.52 14.70 -6.13
N ALA A 95 5.21 14.46 -6.15
CA ALA A 95 4.22 15.48 -5.85
C ALA A 95 4.14 15.71 -4.33
N ASN A 96 3.80 16.93 -3.94
CA ASN A 96 3.43 17.20 -2.56
C ASN A 96 2.10 16.49 -2.26
N THR A 97 2.00 15.90 -1.07
CA THR A 97 0.71 15.43 -0.56
C THR A 97 -0.26 16.59 -0.49
N VAL A 98 -1.43 16.40 -1.09
CA VAL A 98 -2.59 17.28 -0.97
C VAL A 98 -3.74 16.49 -0.36
N ALA A 99 -4.80 17.19 0.05
CA ALA A 99 -6.01 16.57 0.59
C ALA A 99 -6.47 15.37 -0.27
N ASN A 100 -6.74 14.25 0.38
CA ASN A 100 -7.34 13.05 -0.22
C ASN A 100 -6.46 12.44 -1.34
N SER A 101 -5.13 12.49 -1.24
CA SER A 101 -4.26 12.12 -2.37
C SER A 101 -3.37 10.90 -2.11
N ILE A 102 -3.05 10.21 -3.21
CA ILE A 102 -1.99 9.20 -3.29
C ILE A 102 -0.80 9.80 -4.05
N THR A 103 0.36 9.86 -3.39
CA THR A 103 1.62 10.32 -3.96
C THR A 103 2.72 9.31 -3.70
N TRP A 104 3.81 9.36 -4.45
CA TRP A 104 4.98 8.52 -4.15
C TRP A 104 6.29 9.24 -4.46
N SER A 105 7.35 8.88 -3.73
CA SER A 105 8.69 9.45 -3.95
C SER A 105 9.77 8.40 -3.70
N GLU A 106 10.92 8.55 -4.34
CA GLU A 106 12.05 7.66 -4.11
C GLU A 106 12.95 8.18 -2.99
N SER A 107 13.26 7.33 -2.01
CA SER A 107 14.14 7.66 -0.89
C SER A 107 14.86 6.42 -0.38
N GLY A 108 16.18 6.51 -0.18
CA GLY A 108 16.98 5.45 0.43
C GLY A 108 16.94 4.11 -0.32
N GLY A 109 16.81 4.13 -1.65
CA GLY A 109 16.70 2.93 -2.48
C GLY A 109 15.30 2.30 -2.51
N ASN A 110 14.29 2.98 -1.96
CA ASN A 110 12.91 2.52 -1.90
C ASN A 110 11.97 3.55 -2.53
N THR A 111 10.80 3.09 -2.96
CA THR A 111 9.69 3.93 -3.38
C THR A 111 8.72 4.03 -2.21
N ILE A 112 8.48 5.24 -1.72
CA ILE A 112 7.62 5.51 -0.58
C ILE A 112 6.29 6.03 -1.10
N VAL A 113 5.23 5.21 -0.98
CA VAL A 113 3.86 5.58 -1.30
C VAL A 113 3.23 6.22 -0.08
N ARG A 114 2.58 7.37 -0.26
CA ARG A 114 1.93 8.15 0.79
C ARG A 114 0.48 8.41 0.42
N VAL A 115 -0.40 8.24 1.41
CA VAL A 115 -1.84 8.36 1.26
C VAL A 115 -2.36 9.29 2.36
N ASP A 116 -3.08 10.33 1.96
CA ASP A 116 -3.83 11.24 2.83
C ASP A 116 -5.29 10.81 2.83
N VAL A 117 -5.82 10.47 4.01
CA VAL A 117 -7.18 9.93 4.18
C VAL A 117 -8.09 10.84 5.00
N ASP A 118 -7.59 11.92 5.58
CA ASP A 118 -8.38 12.86 6.37
C ASP A 118 -8.53 14.24 5.71
N GLY A 119 -7.83 14.46 4.59
CA GLY A 119 -7.88 15.66 3.77
C GLY A 119 -7.08 16.83 4.31
N ASN A 120 -6.14 16.60 5.24
CA ASN A 120 -5.35 17.65 5.87
C ASN A 120 -4.07 18.04 5.10
N ALA A 121 -3.81 17.41 3.94
CA ALA A 121 -2.60 17.54 3.12
C ALA A 121 -1.31 16.98 3.76
N THR A 122 -1.46 16.08 4.73
CA THR A 122 -0.40 15.29 5.35
C THR A 122 -0.71 13.83 5.09
N ALA A 123 0.32 13.03 4.84
CA ALA A 123 0.12 11.59 4.71
C ALA A 123 -0.27 11.00 6.07
N ASP A 124 -1.34 10.22 6.09
CA ASP A 124 -1.79 9.47 7.26
C ASP A 124 -1.34 8.00 7.19
N PHE A 125 -1.17 7.51 5.97
CA PHE A 125 -0.79 6.15 5.66
C PHE A 125 0.38 6.13 4.68
N GLN A 126 1.29 5.18 4.85
CA GLN A 126 2.49 5.10 4.01
C GLN A 126 2.94 3.66 3.85
N ILE A 127 3.22 3.25 2.60
CA ILE A 127 3.78 1.93 2.26
C ILE A 127 5.18 2.14 1.68
N ARG A 128 6.13 1.29 2.07
CA ARG A 128 7.45 1.22 1.45
C ARG A 128 7.50 0.10 0.42
N LEU A 129 7.81 0.42 -0.83
CA LEU A 129 8.16 -0.57 -1.84
C LEU A 129 9.68 -0.62 -1.98
N THR A 130 10.24 -1.82 -1.93
CA THR A 130 11.68 -2.00 -2.14
C THR A 130 12.03 -1.74 -3.60
N GLY A 131 13.02 -0.90 -3.86
CA GLY A 131 13.43 -0.50 -5.20
C GLY A 131 13.00 0.91 -5.60
N VAL A 132 13.61 1.39 -6.67
CA VAL A 132 13.40 2.72 -7.27
C VAL A 132 13.07 2.57 -8.75
N ASN A 133 12.49 3.60 -9.35
CA ASN A 133 12.05 3.62 -10.74
C ASN A 133 11.09 2.47 -11.09
N LEU A 134 10.21 2.11 -10.15
CA LEU A 134 9.22 1.05 -10.34
C LEU A 134 8.18 1.39 -11.43
N GLY A 135 8.08 2.66 -11.84
CA GLY A 135 7.16 3.08 -12.90
C GLY A 135 5.69 3.10 -12.46
N LEU A 136 5.43 3.28 -11.16
CA LEU A 136 4.08 3.29 -10.60
C LEU A 136 3.14 4.25 -11.32
N THR A 137 1.89 3.82 -11.44
CA THR A 137 0.78 4.57 -12.04
C THR A 137 -0.49 4.36 -11.22
N ALA A 138 -1.54 5.12 -11.55
CA ALA A 138 -2.86 4.92 -10.96
C ALA A 138 -3.41 3.48 -11.14
N SER A 139 -2.98 2.77 -12.18
CA SER A 139 -3.44 1.39 -12.44
C SER A 139 -2.88 0.35 -11.48
N ASP A 140 -1.86 0.69 -10.70
CA ASP A 140 -1.28 -0.18 -9.67
C ASP A 140 -2.11 -0.17 -8.37
N PHE A 141 -3.09 0.73 -8.28
CA PHE A 141 -3.94 0.90 -7.11
C PHE A 141 -5.38 0.49 -7.42
N VAL A 142 -6.01 -0.19 -6.46
CA VAL A 142 -7.45 -0.46 -6.46
C VAL A 142 -8.09 0.43 -5.40
N LEU A 143 -9.08 1.23 -5.80
CA LEU A 143 -9.76 2.24 -4.99
C LEU A 143 -11.27 2.05 -5.07
#